data_AF-A0AAT9HES5-F1
#
_entry.id   AF-A0AAT9HES5-F1
#
_cell.length_a   1.000
_cell.length_b   1.000
_cell.length_c   1.000
_cell.angle_alpha   90.00
_cell.angle_beta   90.00
_cell.angle_gamma   90.00
#
_symmetry.space_group_name_H-M   'P 1'
#
loop_
_entity.id
_entity.type
_entity.pdbx_description
1 polymer ?
#
loop_
_entity_poly.entity_id
_entity_poly.type
_entity_poly.pdbx_seq_one_letter_code
_entity_poly.pdbx_strand_id
1 'polypeptide(L)'
;MTRANEDVKLDLTKDFKGVTHYGVYVRCKIPGTPLEQENITPLAGVLTDTLTEGTSEATRITHLLHSTRVMVDSLGCENKPSIPSRPPS
;
A
#
# COMPACT_ATOMS: atom_id res chain seq x y z
N MET A 1 -4.36 -11.05 1.37
CA MET A 1 -4.83 -9.67 1.59
C MET A 1 -5.44 -9.44 2.96
N THR A 2 -4.84 -8.53 3.73
CA THR A 2 -5.32 -8.06 5.04
C THR A 2 -5.86 -6.64 4.87
N ARG A 3 -7.07 -6.37 5.35
CA ARG A 3 -7.63 -5.01 5.37
C ARG A 3 -6.94 -4.21 6.46
N ALA A 4 -6.27 -3.11 6.10
CA ALA A 4 -5.65 -2.21 7.07
C ALA A 4 -6.65 -1.15 7.57
N ASN A 5 -7.53 -0.66 6.69
CA ASN A 5 -8.72 0.14 6.99
C ASN A 5 -9.68 0.15 5.78
N GLU A 6 -10.64 1.07 5.73
CA GLU A 6 -11.59 1.19 4.60
C GLU A 6 -10.95 1.56 3.26
N ASP A 7 -9.81 2.24 3.27
CA ASP A 7 -9.16 2.76 2.07
C ASP A 7 -7.99 1.88 1.60
N VAL A 8 -7.42 1.09 2.50
CA VAL A 8 -6.14 0.41 2.32
C VAL A 8 -6.26 -1.09 2.59
N LYS A 9 -5.78 -1.89 1.63
CA LYS A 9 -5.50 -3.32 1.79
C LYS A 9 -4.01 -3.57 1.65
N LEU A 10 -3.50 -4.46 2.47
CA LEU A 10 -2.13 -4.97 2.40
C LEU A 10 -2.14 -6.39 1.85
N ASP A 11 -1.09 -6.75 1.12
CA ASP A 11 -0.88 -8.11 0.66
C ASP A 11 0.57 -8.52 0.90
N LEU A 12 0.78 -9.77 1.30
CA LEU A 12 2.10 -10.33 1.52
C LEU A 12 2.19 -11.62 0.72
N THR A 13 3.03 -11.62 -0.30
CA THR A 13 3.21 -12.78 -1.18
C THR A 13 4.68 -13.12 -1.29
N LYS A 14 5.03 -14.39 -1.10
CA LYS A 14 6.38 -14.90 -1.40
C LYS A 14 6.44 -15.39 -2.84
N ASP A 15 7.49 -15.03 -3.56
CA ASP A 15 7.74 -15.54 -4.91
C ASP A 15 8.37 -16.94 -4.89
N PHE A 16 8.61 -17.50 -6.08
CA PHE A 16 9.24 -18.81 -6.25
C PHE A 16 10.71 -18.88 -5.79
N LYS A 17 11.34 -17.73 -5.54
CA LYS A 17 12.72 -17.60 -5.02
C LYS A 17 12.72 -17.37 -3.50
N GLY A 18 11.55 -17.32 -2.85
CA GLY A 18 11.40 -17.07 -1.43
C GLY A 18 11.51 -15.59 -1.03
N VAL A 19 11.51 -14.67 -2.00
CA VAL A 19 11.51 -13.22 -1.74
C VAL A 19 10.09 -12.79 -1.34
N THR A 20 9.99 -12.00 -0.28
CA THR A 20 8.70 -11.45 0.18
C THR A 20 8.40 -10.13 -0.53
N HIS A 21 7.24 -10.07 -1.19
CA HIS A 21 6.66 -8.86 -1.74
C HIS A 21 5.58 -8.34 -0.79
N TYR A 22 5.73 -7.09 -0.36
CA TYR A 22 4.76 -6.36 0.44
C TYR A 22 3.96 -5.45 -0.47
N GLY A 23 2.74 -5.83 -0.77
CA GLY A 23 1.79 -5.08 -1.59
C GLY A 23 0.91 -4.15 -0.75
N VAL A 24 0.59 -2.99 -1.30
CA VAL A 24 -0.40 -2.04 -0.77
C VAL A 24 -1.35 -1.64 -1.89
N TYR A 25 -2.64 -1.61 -1.58
CA TYR A 25 -3.70 -1.27 -2.51
C TYR A 25 -4.56 -0.20 -1.87
N VAL A 26 -4.69 0.93 -2.56
CA VAL A 26 -5.35 2.13 -2.05
C VAL A 26 -6.52 2.51 -2.94
N ARG A 27 -7.66 2.80 -2.32
CA ARG A 27 -8.79 3.49 -2.95
C ARG A 27 -8.44 4.96 -3.18
N CYS A 28 -7.65 5.26 -4.20
CA CYS A 28 -7.25 6.63 -4.55
C CYS A 28 -7.92 7.05 -5.86
N LYS A 29 -8.89 7.97 -5.80
CA LYS A 29 -9.50 8.55 -6.99
C LYS A 29 -8.58 9.64 -7.56
N ILE A 30 -7.93 9.37 -8.70
CA ILE A 30 -7.01 10.33 -9.33
C ILE A 30 -7.82 11.36 -10.14
N PRO A 31 -7.46 12.66 -10.10
CA PRO A 31 -8.14 13.68 -10.89
C PRO A 31 -8.21 13.33 -12.39
N GLY A 32 -9.39 13.55 -13.00
CA GLY A 32 -9.62 13.27 -14.42
C GLY A 32 -9.86 11.79 -14.78
N THR A 33 -10.03 10.91 -13.78
CA THR A 33 -10.40 9.50 -13.99
C THR A 33 -11.91 9.25 -13.79
N PRO A 34 -12.46 8.11 -14.27
CA PRO A 34 -13.88 7.77 -14.08
C PRO A 34 -14.32 7.77 -12.61
N LEU A 35 -15.60 8.10 -12.36
CA LEU A 35 -16.15 8.17 -10.99
C LEU A 35 -16.05 6.83 -10.26
N GLU A 36 -16.19 5.73 -10.98
CA GLU A 36 -16.18 4.38 -10.42
C GLU A 36 -14.81 3.99 -9.85
N GLN A 37 -13.76 4.76 -10.14
CA GLN A 37 -12.42 4.50 -9.64
C GLN A 37 -12.34 4.52 -8.10
N GLU A 38 -13.20 5.30 -7.44
CA GLU A 38 -13.28 5.35 -5.97
C GLU A 38 -13.81 4.04 -5.34
N ASN A 39 -14.52 3.23 -6.12
CA ASN A 39 -15.10 1.95 -5.68
C ASN A 39 -14.13 0.77 -5.82
N ILE A 40 -13.01 0.98 -6.53
CA ILE A 40 -11.93 0.00 -6.71
C ILE A 40 -10.66 0.48 -6.00
N THR A 41 -9.61 -0.33 -5.99
CA THR A 41 -8.26 0.06 -5.52
C THR A 41 -7.35 0.33 -6.72
N PRO A 42 -7.43 1.53 -7.33
CA PRO A 42 -6.69 1.83 -8.56
C PRO A 42 -5.19 2.02 -8.36
N LEU A 43 -4.78 2.39 -7.15
CA LEU A 43 -3.38 2.60 -6.82
C LEU A 43 -2.85 1.34 -6.13
N ALA A 44 -1.86 0.70 -6.75
CA ALA A 44 -1.12 -0.40 -6.17
C ALA A 44 0.37 -0.03 -6.05
N GLY A 45 0.98 -0.40 -4.93
CA GLY A 45 2.42 -0.27 -4.69
C GLY A 45 2.98 -1.59 -4.18
N VAL A 46 4.23 -1.88 -4.50
CA VAL A 46 4.93 -3.09 -4.03
C VAL A 46 6.30 -2.71 -3.52
N LEU A 47 6.58 -3.05 -2.26
CA LEU A 47 7.92 -3.07 -1.71
C LEU A 47 8.45 -4.51 -1.82
N THR A 48 9.52 -4.69 -2.59
CA THR A 48 10.25 -5.95 -2.65
C THR A 48 11.49 -5.79 -1.78
N ASP A 49 11.55 -6.52 -0.67
CA ASP A 49 12.74 -6.52 0.17
C ASP A 49 13.53 -7.81 -0.06
N THR A 50 14.75 -7.66 -0.59
CA THR A 50 15.69 -8.75 -0.84
C THR A 50 16.80 -8.82 0.21
N LEU A 51 16.78 -7.92 1.20
CA LEU A 51 17.75 -7.90 2.28
C LEU A 51 17.48 -9.06 3.24
N THR A 52 18.49 -9.90 3.41
CA THR A 52 18.42 -11.14 4.20
C THR A 52 18.50 -10.91 5.71
N GLU A 53 18.89 -9.72 6.15
CA GLU A 53 19.06 -9.38 7.58
C GLU A 53 18.49 -7.98 7.91
N GLY A 54 18.03 -7.81 9.15
CA GLY A 54 18.05 -6.49 9.80
C GLY A 54 16.74 -5.70 9.94
N THR A 55 15.60 -6.17 9.43
CA THR A 55 14.32 -5.46 9.62
C THR A 55 13.19 -6.43 9.95
N SER A 56 12.25 -6.01 10.80
CA SER A 56 11.03 -6.77 11.07
C SER A 56 10.01 -6.57 9.94
N GLU A 57 9.09 -7.51 9.76
CA GLU A 57 7.95 -7.34 8.85
C GLU A 57 7.19 -6.04 9.12
N ALA A 58 6.93 -5.72 10.39
CA ALA A 58 6.29 -4.48 10.80
C ALA A 58 7.04 -3.23 10.33
N THR A 59 8.38 -3.27 10.32
CA THR A 59 9.22 -2.16 9.82
C THR A 59 9.06 -1.99 8.31
N ARG A 60 9.08 -3.10 7.55
CA ARG A 60 8.88 -3.08 6.09
C ARG A 60 7.50 -2.54 5.70
N ILE A 61 6.46 -3.02 6.37
CA ILE A 61 5.10 -2.51 6.17
C ILE A 61 5.01 -1.03 6.53
N THR A 62 5.69 -0.58 7.59
CA THR A 62 5.74 0.84 7.96
C THR A 62 6.39 1.69 6.86
N HIS A 63 7.50 1.24 6.26
CA HIS A 63 8.13 1.94 5.13
C HIS A 63 7.23 1.96 3.88
N LEU A 64 6.55 0.85 3.58
CA LEU A 64 5.59 0.78 2.48
C LEU A 64 4.45 1.78 2.71
N LEU A 65 3.84 1.79 3.90
CA LEU A 65 2.76 2.72 4.26
C LEU A 65 3.21 4.18 4.21
N HIS A 66 4.42 4.48 4.68
CA HIS A 66 5.00 5.82 4.57
C HIS A 66 5.13 6.25 3.10
N SER A 67 5.73 5.42 2.26
CA SER A 67 5.90 5.71 0.83
C SER A 67 4.54 5.87 0.14
N THR A 68 3.57 5.04 0.52
CA THR A 68 2.19 5.12 0.02
C THR A 68 1.55 6.47 0.33
N ARG A 69 1.73 6.99 1.54
CA ARG A 69 1.21 8.32 1.92
C ARG A 69 1.80 9.41 1.04
N VAL A 70 3.13 9.41 0.86
CA VAL A 70 3.80 10.37 -0.02
C VAL A 70 3.26 10.31 -1.45
N MET A 71 3.02 9.09 -1.97
CA MET A 71 2.45 8.91 -3.31
C MET A 71 1.00 9.39 -3.41
N VAL A 72 0.16 9.09 -2.42
CA VAL A 72 -1.24 9.55 -2.36
C VAL A 72 -1.32 11.07 -2.34
N ASP A 73 -0.47 11.72 -1.54
CA ASP A 73 -0.39 13.17 -1.45
C ASP A 73 0.07 13.79 -2.78
N SER A 74 1.10 13.18 -3.40
CA SER A 74 1.65 13.62 -4.70
C SER A 74 0.67 13.46 -5.86
N LEU A 75 -0.11 12.37 -5.87
CA LEU A 75 -1.13 12.09 -6.89
C LEU A 75 -2.41 12.93 -6.71
N GLY A 76 -2.56 13.61 -5.57
CA GLY A 76 -3.69 14.50 -5.32
C GLY A 76 -5.04 13.78 -5.34
N CYS A 77 -5.12 12.58 -4.73
CA CYS A 77 -6.34 11.77 -4.73
C CYS A 77 -7.54 12.58 -4.21
N GLU A 78 -8.60 12.71 -5.01
CA GLU A 78 -9.76 13.57 -4.71
C GLU A 78 -10.50 13.14 -3.45
N ASN A 79 -10.59 11.82 -3.23
CA ASN A 79 -11.29 11.21 -2.10
C ASN A 79 -10.46 11.15 -0.81
N LYS A 80 -9.21 11.66 -0.83
CA LYS A 80 -8.33 11.79 0.35
C LYS A 80 -8.25 10.53 1.22
N PRO A 81 -7.78 9.38 0.66
CA PRO A 81 -7.76 8.13 1.38
C PRO A 81 -6.88 8.21 2.63
N SER A 82 -7.34 7.61 3.72
CA SER A 82 -6.60 7.54 4.97
C SER A 82 -5.56 6.43 4.91
N ILE A 83 -4.27 6.77 4.87
CA ILE A 83 -3.19 5.78 4.90
C ILE A 83 -2.77 5.55 6.36
N PRO A 84 -2.85 4.31 6.90
CA PRO A 84 -2.39 4.01 8.26
C PRO A 84 -0.91 4.33 8.45
N SER A 85 -0.51 4.79 9.65
CA SER A 85 0.90 5.03 9.99
C SER A 85 1.61 3.80 10.56
N ARG A 86 0.86 2.75 10.88
CA ARG A 86 1.35 1.51 11.47
C ARG A 86 0.66 0.30 10.81
N PRO A 87 1.30 -0.87 10.84
CA PRO A 87 0.65 -2.12 10.42
C PRO A 87 -0.62 -2.38 11.25
N PRO A 88 -1.62 -3.07 10.69
CA PRO A 88 -2.75 -3.58 11.48
C PRO A 88 -2.23 -4.55 12.56
N SER A 89 -2.82 -4.47 13.75
CA SER A 89 -2.55 -5.34 14.89
C SER A 89 -3.12 -6.74 14.72
#